data_AF-A0A0D0U072-F1
#
_entry.id   AF-A0A0D0U072-F1
#
_cell.length_a   1.000
_cell.length_b   1.000
_cell.length_c   1.000
_cell.angle_alpha   90.00
_cell.angle_beta   90.00
_cell.angle_gamma   90.00
#
_symmetry.space_group_name_H-M   'P 1'
#
loop_
_entity.id
_entity.type
_entity.pdbx_description
1 polymer ?
#
loop_
_entity_poly.entity_id
_entity_poly.type
_entity_poly.pdbx_seq_one_letter_code
_entity_poly.pdbx_strand_id
1 'polypeptide(L)'
;MLIGSKSDIYPPFMPAYLRFRKILLISPNYRLLFPSSADDMIEDVRSLFAYIASAETELSSILYSNGLSVDTSRIVVAGVSGGNYPARAAATLSSIVPRPIGWLNLSGMGSDWLLDFWINAIDVERTMPLDTTVHDMAKADELMKTGGGAVVSEVESVLVDGKATDELGRFNLWIAWQKRGIFLDYVLSEPGLSARLAQVPYQSRLKMIPKEKRRLLLPITPGTPPTYVLHGKEDLLVPFEESLTLENDMKGKGLSIKIDWIDGADHLLRDQKKGGWDGMVDGWEDIAKRALNWAVDLVK
;
A
#
# COMPACT_ATOMS: atom_id res chain seq x y z
N MET A 1 4.11 -1.01 -4.43
CA MET A 1 5.30 -0.18 -4.08
C MET A 1 6.54 -1.08 -3.91
N LEU A 2 6.92 -1.77 -5.00
CA LEU A 2 8.19 -2.44 -5.34
C LEU A 2 7.88 -3.50 -6.41
N ILE A 3 6.86 -4.31 -6.10
CA ILE A 3 6.12 -5.21 -6.98
C ILE A 3 4.61 -4.91 -6.90
N GLY A 4 3.82 -5.62 -7.70
CA GLY A 4 2.37 -5.54 -7.80
C GLY A 4 1.90 -5.29 -9.24
N SER A 5 0.69 -5.75 -9.56
CA SER A 5 -0.04 -5.42 -10.78
C SER A 5 -1.51 -5.11 -10.52
N LYS A 6 -2.22 -4.67 -11.56
CA LYS A 6 -3.68 -4.52 -11.59
C LYS A 6 -4.42 -5.83 -11.30
N SER A 7 -3.77 -6.98 -11.50
CA SER A 7 -4.31 -8.32 -11.28
C SER A 7 -4.19 -8.77 -9.82
N ASP A 8 -3.28 -8.18 -9.04
CA ASP A 8 -3.01 -8.52 -7.63
C ASP A 8 -4.06 -7.94 -6.67
N ILE A 9 -5.32 -8.31 -6.88
CA ILE A 9 -6.46 -7.78 -6.14
C ILE A 9 -6.69 -8.58 -4.85
N TYR A 10 -6.68 -7.89 -3.71
CA TYR A 10 -7.02 -8.47 -2.41
C TYR A 10 -8.21 -7.74 -1.74
N PRO A 11 -9.21 -8.47 -1.21
CA PRO A 11 -9.34 -9.93 -1.28
C PRO A 11 -9.67 -10.42 -2.72
N PRO A 12 -9.29 -11.66 -3.10
CA PRO A 12 -9.47 -12.17 -4.47
C PRO A 12 -10.92 -12.17 -4.97
N PHE A 13 -11.89 -12.27 -4.05
CA PHE A 13 -13.32 -12.22 -4.40
C PHE A 13 -13.85 -10.79 -4.67
N MET A 14 -13.07 -9.74 -4.39
CA MET A 14 -13.52 -8.34 -4.52
C MET A 14 -14.10 -8.00 -5.90
N PRO A 15 -13.47 -8.37 -7.05
CA PRO A 15 -13.99 -8.00 -8.35
C PRO A 15 -15.41 -8.52 -8.59
N ALA A 16 -15.64 -9.81 -8.30
CA ALA A 16 -16.96 -10.42 -8.41
C ALA A 16 -17.96 -9.80 -7.41
N TYR A 17 -17.50 -9.54 -6.18
CA TYR A 17 -18.32 -9.00 -5.11
C TYR A 17 -18.83 -7.57 -5.40
N LEU A 18 -17.99 -6.71 -5.95
CA LEU A 18 -18.32 -5.34 -6.35
C LEU A 18 -19.17 -5.32 -7.63
N ARG A 19 -18.82 -6.16 -8.62
CA ARG A 19 -19.59 -6.28 -9.87
C ARG A 19 -21.04 -6.67 -9.61
N PHE A 20 -21.28 -7.64 -8.72
CA PHE A 20 -22.64 -8.04 -8.33
C PHE A 20 -23.46 -6.89 -7.73
N ARG A 21 -22.78 -5.88 -7.16
CA ARG A 21 -23.38 -4.68 -6.56
C ARG A 21 -23.40 -3.48 -7.49
N LYS A 22 -23.06 -3.67 -8.77
CA LYS A 22 -22.98 -2.61 -9.79
C LYS A 22 -21.99 -1.50 -9.42
N ILE A 23 -20.91 -1.86 -8.72
CA ILE A 23 -19.82 -0.95 -8.40
C ILE A 23 -18.66 -1.24 -9.34
N LEU A 24 -18.14 -0.21 -9.98
CA LEU A 24 -16.96 -0.29 -10.84
C LEU A 24 -15.70 -0.41 -9.98
N LEU A 25 -14.87 -1.41 -10.26
CA LEU A 25 -13.53 -1.54 -9.70
C LEU A 25 -12.52 -1.03 -10.72
N ILE A 26 -11.69 -0.07 -10.32
CA ILE A 26 -10.58 0.45 -11.13
C ILE A 26 -9.28 0.06 -10.44
N SER A 27 -8.46 -0.75 -11.11
CA SER A 27 -7.17 -1.24 -10.62
C SER A 27 -6.04 -0.72 -11.52
N PRO A 28 -5.35 0.37 -11.12
CA PRO A 28 -4.34 1.01 -11.95
C PRO A 28 -2.94 0.39 -11.78
N ASN A 29 -2.21 0.24 -12.88
CA ASN A 29 -0.76 -0.02 -12.87
C ASN A 29 -0.02 1.32 -12.69
N TYR A 30 0.27 1.70 -11.45
CA TYR A 30 1.12 2.85 -11.13
C TYR A 30 2.60 2.45 -11.14
N ARG A 31 3.50 3.40 -11.40
CA ARG A 31 4.96 3.15 -11.42
C ARG A 31 5.45 2.64 -10.06
N LEU A 32 6.22 1.56 -10.07
CA LEU A 32 6.74 0.92 -8.87
C LEU A 32 8.03 1.60 -8.42
N LEU A 33 8.23 1.69 -7.11
CA LEU A 33 9.41 2.30 -6.49
C LEU A 33 10.71 1.67 -7.02
N PHE A 34 11.67 2.51 -7.38
CA PHE A 34 12.98 2.21 -7.93
C PHE A 34 12.93 1.45 -9.28
N PRO A 35 13.22 2.10 -10.43
CA PRO A 35 13.87 3.41 -10.57
C PRO A 35 12.95 4.61 -10.31
N SER A 36 11.63 4.43 -10.29
CA SER A 36 10.69 5.53 -10.03
C SER A 36 10.69 5.94 -8.55
N SER A 37 10.14 7.11 -8.26
CA SER A 37 10.12 7.71 -6.94
C SER A 37 8.71 7.73 -6.33
N ALA A 38 8.64 8.06 -5.03
CA ALA A 38 7.36 8.33 -4.39
C ALA A 38 6.61 9.53 -5.03
N ASP A 39 7.34 10.47 -5.63
CA ASP A 39 6.77 11.56 -6.42
C ASP A 39 6.08 11.07 -7.69
N ASP A 40 6.74 10.16 -8.41
CA ASP A 40 6.18 9.53 -9.61
C ASP A 40 4.87 8.79 -9.30
N MET A 41 4.84 8.05 -8.19
CA MET A 41 3.63 7.36 -7.74
C MET A 41 2.49 8.34 -7.43
N ILE A 42 2.78 9.47 -6.77
CA ILE A 42 1.76 10.49 -6.49
C ILE A 42 1.26 11.13 -7.80
N GLU A 43 2.13 11.33 -8.78
CA GLU A 43 1.75 11.86 -10.08
C GLU A 43 0.86 10.89 -10.87
N ASP A 44 1.12 9.59 -10.75
CA ASP A 44 0.26 8.56 -11.35
C ASP A 44 -1.12 8.56 -10.69
N VAL A 45 -1.21 8.79 -9.37
CA VAL A 45 -2.48 8.96 -8.67
C VAL A 45 -3.22 10.22 -9.18
N ARG A 46 -2.54 11.34 -9.38
CA ARG A 46 -3.16 12.54 -9.98
C ARG A 46 -3.70 12.25 -11.37
N SER A 47 -2.88 11.62 -12.21
CA SER A 47 -3.22 11.27 -13.59
C SER A 47 -4.42 10.34 -13.65
N LEU A 48 -4.48 9.35 -12.76
CA LEU A 48 -5.63 8.44 -12.64
C LEU A 48 -6.92 9.19 -12.31
N PHE A 49 -6.90 10.07 -11.31
CA PHE A 49 -8.10 10.80 -10.91
C PHE A 49 -8.56 11.79 -11.98
N ALA A 50 -7.64 12.45 -12.67
CA ALA A 50 -7.95 13.28 -13.83
C ALA A 50 -8.55 12.46 -14.98
N TYR A 51 -8.01 11.25 -15.23
CA TYR A 51 -8.54 10.33 -16.23
C TYR A 51 -9.97 9.86 -15.88
N ILE A 52 -10.21 9.47 -14.62
CA ILE A 52 -11.54 9.07 -14.15
C ILE A 52 -12.56 10.22 -14.27
N ALA A 53 -12.12 11.46 -14.03
CA ALA A 53 -12.98 12.64 -14.06
C ALA A 53 -13.33 13.14 -15.48
N SER A 54 -12.51 12.79 -16.47
CA SER A 54 -12.64 13.32 -17.81
C SER A 54 -13.62 12.53 -18.67
N ALA A 55 -14.52 13.25 -19.32
CA ALA A 55 -15.48 12.68 -20.28
C ALA A 55 -14.83 12.24 -21.61
N GLU A 56 -13.58 12.67 -21.86
CA GLU A 56 -12.85 12.46 -23.12
C GLU A 56 -11.96 11.21 -23.08
N THR A 57 -12.05 10.41 -22.03
CA THR A 57 -11.23 9.21 -21.86
C THR A 57 -11.82 7.98 -22.55
N GLU A 58 -10.96 7.00 -22.80
CA GLU A 58 -11.38 5.67 -23.26
C GLU A 58 -12.35 5.03 -22.26
N LEU A 59 -12.10 5.12 -20.95
CA LEU A 59 -13.02 4.65 -19.91
C LEU A 59 -14.41 5.28 -20.04
N SER A 60 -14.48 6.61 -20.13
CA SER A 60 -15.74 7.32 -20.32
C SER A 60 -16.46 6.87 -21.60
N SER A 61 -15.73 6.73 -22.70
CA SER A 61 -16.25 6.29 -24.00
C SER A 61 -16.83 4.88 -23.94
N ILE A 62 -16.11 3.93 -23.33
CA ILE A 62 -16.55 2.55 -23.14
C ILE A 62 -17.80 2.50 -22.29
N LEU A 63 -17.82 3.20 -21.14
CA LEU A 63 -18.98 3.22 -20.26
C LEU A 63 -20.19 3.84 -20.95
N TYR A 64 -20.02 4.96 -21.64
CA TYR A 64 -21.09 5.64 -22.36
C TYR A 64 -21.71 4.76 -23.45
N SER A 65 -20.89 4.01 -24.20
CA SER A 65 -21.37 3.05 -25.21
C SER A 65 -22.24 1.93 -24.62
N ASN A 66 -22.11 1.68 -23.31
CA ASN A 66 -22.91 0.71 -22.56
C ASN A 66 -24.03 1.37 -21.73
N GLY A 67 -24.32 2.67 -21.95
CA GLY A 67 -25.33 3.41 -21.19
C GLY A 67 -24.95 3.66 -19.73
N LEU A 68 -23.65 3.65 -19.41
CA LEU A 68 -23.11 3.84 -18.07
C LEU A 68 -22.26 5.13 -18.02
N SER A 69 -22.06 5.65 -16.82
CA SER A 69 -21.11 6.71 -16.53
C SER A 69 -20.48 6.47 -15.14
N VAL A 70 -19.29 7.04 -14.92
CA VAL A 70 -18.70 7.07 -13.57
C VAL A 70 -19.36 8.19 -12.78
N ASP A 71 -19.84 7.88 -11.57
CA ASP A 71 -20.22 8.88 -10.59
C ASP A 71 -18.98 9.32 -9.79
N THR A 72 -18.40 10.45 -10.20
CA THR A 72 -17.18 10.99 -9.59
C THR A 72 -17.40 11.54 -8.17
N SER A 73 -18.65 11.66 -7.71
CA SER A 73 -18.96 12.05 -6.32
C SER A 73 -18.90 10.89 -5.33
N ARG A 74 -18.83 9.64 -5.82
CA ARG A 74 -18.91 8.41 -5.01
C ARG A 74 -17.71 7.49 -5.26
N ILE A 75 -16.52 7.99 -4.95
CA ILE A 75 -15.26 7.25 -5.07
C ILE A 75 -14.76 6.81 -3.69
N VAL A 76 -14.51 5.52 -3.52
CA VAL A 76 -13.74 4.99 -2.39
C VAL A 76 -12.41 4.48 -2.92
N VAL A 77 -11.33 4.79 -2.21
CA VAL A 77 -9.99 4.25 -2.53
C VAL A 77 -9.65 3.12 -1.59
N ALA A 78 -9.03 2.07 -2.12
CA ALA A 78 -8.55 0.94 -1.34
C ALA A 78 -7.07 0.72 -1.61
N GLY A 79 -6.34 0.38 -0.56
CA GLY A 79 -4.92 0.09 -0.63
C GLY A 79 -4.55 -1.07 0.26
N VAL A 80 -3.68 -1.93 -0.25
CA VAL A 80 -3.25 -3.17 0.40
C VAL A 80 -1.74 -3.13 0.55
N SER A 81 -1.19 -3.40 1.73
CA SER A 81 0.27 -3.47 1.91
C SER A 81 0.98 -2.20 1.37
N GLY A 82 2.00 -2.35 0.52
CA GLY A 82 2.65 -1.24 -0.17
C GLY A 82 1.74 -0.48 -1.16
N GLY A 83 0.66 -1.09 -1.65
CA GLY A 83 -0.38 -0.41 -2.44
C GLY A 83 -1.20 0.61 -1.64
N ASN A 84 -1.07 0.61 -0.31
CA ASN A 84 -1.68 1.62 0.54
C ASN A 84 -1.04 3.01 0.42
N TYR A 85 0.23 3.11 0.04
CA TYR A 85 0.87 4.41 -0.14
C TYR A 85 0.19 5.28 -1.23
N PRO A 86 -0.03 4.80 -2.47
CA PRO A 86 -0.78 5.58 -3.46
C PRO A 86 -2.26 5.77 -3.09
N ALA A 87 -2.91 4.79 -2.43
CA ALA A 87 -4.27 4.97 -1.92
C ALA A 87 -4.35 6.08 -0.85
N ARG A 88 -3.36 6.15 0.05
CA ARG A 88 -3.21 7.21 1.05
C ARG A 88 -2.94 8.56 0.39
N ALA A 89 -2.17 8.61 -0.70
CA ALA A 89 -1.96 9.84 -1.46
C ALA A 89 -3.29 10.35 -2.01
N ALA A 90 -4.11 9.47 -2.59
CA ALA A 90 -5.47 9.81 -3.02
C ALA A 90 -6.33 10.33 -1.86
N ALA A 91 -6.28 9.65 -0.71
CA ALA A 91 -7.08 9.97 0.46
C ALA A 91 -6.67 11.29 1.16
N THR A 92 -5.40 11.68 1.16
CA THR A 92 -4.91 12.80 2.00
C THR A 92 -4.56 14.07 1.23
N LEU A 93 -4.16 13.97 -0.04
CA LEU A 93 -3.72 15.14 -0.83
C LEU A 93 -4.91 15.89 -1.43
N SER A 94 -5.07 17.16 -1.03
CA SER A 94 -6.16 18.03 -1.53
C SER A 94 -6.10 18.30 -3.04
N SER A 95 -4.95 18.09 -3.68
CA SER A 95 -4.80 18.21 -5.14
C SER A 95 -5.48 17.08 -5.93
N ILE A 96 -5.86 16.00 -5.26
CA ILE A 96 -6.55 14.88 -5.91
C ILE A 96 -8.02 15.24 -6.04
N VAL A 97 -8.49 15.38 -7.28
CA VAL A 97 -9.86 15.75 -7.60
C VAL A 97 -10.36 14.81 -8.70
N PRO A 98 -11.56 14.21 -8.57
CA PRO A 98 -12.51 14.29 -7.44
C PRO A 98 -11.95 13.73 -6.13
N ARG A 99 -12.50 14.20 -4.99
CA ARG A 99 -12.08 13.72 -3.66
C ARG A 99 -12.73 12.37 -3.35
N PRO A 100 -11.98 11.35 -2.88
CA PRO A 100 -12.59 10.14 -2.35
C PRO A 100 -13.46 10.45 -1.12
N ILE A 101 -14.56 9.70 -0.98
CA ILE A 101 -15.48 9.76 0.16
C ILE A 101 -15.21 8.69 1.21
N GLY A 102 -14.28 7.78 0.93
CA GLY A 102 -13.81 6.75 1.86
C GLY A 102 -12.43 6.23 1.50
N TRP A 103 -11.71 5.73 2.50
CA TRP A 103 -10.43 5.04 2.34
C TRP A 103 -10.43 3.69 3.07
N LEU A 104 -10.20 2.60 2.34
CA LEU A 104 -9.92 1.27 2.88
C LEU A 104 -8.41 1.06 2.98
N ASN A 105 -7.89 0.95 4.20
CA ASN A 105 -6.51 0.55 4.49
C ASN A 105 -6.50 -0.92 4.92
N LEU A 106 -5.94 -1.80 4.08
CA LEU A 106 -5.87 -3.23 4.31
C LEU A 106 -4.41 -3.65 4.58
N SER A 107 -4.04 -3.73 5.86
CA SER A 107 -2.65 -4.00 6.32
C SER A 107 -1.62 -3.09 5.63
N GLY A 108 -1.94 -1.81 5.51
CA GLY A 108 -1.27 -0.89 4.58
C GLY A 108 -0.11 -0.09 5.18
N MET A 109 0.94 0.08 4.36
CA MET A 109 2.14 0.87 4.68
C MET A 109 1.90 2.37 4.59
N GLY A 110 2.76 3.15 5.27
CA GLY A 110 2.95 4.58 5.01
C GLY A 110 2.16 5.54 5.89
N SER A 111 1.75 5.09 7.07
CA SER A 111 1.18 5.91 8.13
C SER A 111 2.22 6.47 9.09
N ASP A 112 3.36 5.80 9.24
CA ASP A 112 4.46 6.18 10.09
C ASP A 112 5.79 5.61 9.58
N TRP A 113 6.36 6.30 8.59
CA TRP A 113 7.70 5.99 8.07
C TRP A 113 8.83 6.21 9.08
N LEU A 114 8.56 6.79 10.26
CA LEU A 114 9.58 7.12 11.25
C LEU A 114 9.79 6.01 12.28
N LEU A 115 9.04 4.91 12.20
CA LEU A 115 9.23 3.72 13.04
C LEU A 115 10.60 3.08 12.82
N ASP A 116 11.12 2.43 13.86
CA ASP A 116 12.40 1.70 13.81
C ASP A 116 12.41 0.65 12.70
N PHE A 117 11.27 0.02 12.43
CA PHE A 117 11.10 -0.98 11.38
C PHE A 117 11.56 -0.49 9.99
N TRP A 118 11.38 0.79 9.66
CA TRP A 118 11.69 1.33 8.33
C TRP A 118 13.12 1.86 8.18
N ILE A 119 13.80 2.11 9.31
CA ILE A 119 15.08 2.81 9.34
C ILE A 119 16.23 1.99 9.93
N ASN A 120 15.93 0.87 10.57
CA ASN A 120 16.92 -0.05 11.13
C ASN A 120 16.91 -1.37 10.37
N ALA A 121 18.05 -2.05 10.35
CA ALA A 121 18.12 -3.41 9.85
C ALA A 121 17.24 -4.34 10.71
N ILE A 122 16.43 -5.16 10.06
CA ILE A 122 15.61 -6.17 10.72
C ILE A 122 16.07 -7.58 10.37
N ASP A 123 15.70 -8.54 11.22
CA ASP A 123 15.80 -9.96 10.90
C ASP A 123 14.72 -10.33 9.88
N VAL A 124 15.05 -10.19 8.60
CA VAL A 124 14.13 -10.41 7.50
C VAL A 124 13.68 -11.86 7.36
N GLU A 125 14.40 -12.84 7.92
CA GLU A 125 13.96 -14.24 7.90
C GLU A 125 12.77 -14.48 8.84
N ARG A 126 12.56 -13.62 9.85
CA ARG A 126 11.34 -13.67 10.67
C ARG A 126 10.11 -13.14 9.93
N THR A 127 10.30 -12.20 9.01
CA THR A 127 9.21 -11.53 8.29
C THR A 127 8.93 -12.19 6.94
N MET A 128 9.98 -12.67 6.27
CA MET A 128 9.95 -13.41 5.01
C MET A 128 10.88 -14.63 5.09
N PRO A 129 10.40 -15.75 5.64
CA PRO A 129 11.19 -16.97 5.79
C PRO A 129 11.72 -17.55 4.46
N LEU A 130 12.93 -18.14 4.50
CA LEU A 130 13.62 -18.73 3.32
C LEU A 130 12.91 -19.97 2.74
N ASP A 131 12.10 -20.65 3.53
CA ASP A 131 11.31 -21.81 3.10
C ASP A 131 10.12 -21.42 2.23
N THR A 132 9.60 -20.19 2.40
CA THR A 132 8.42 -19.67 1.69
C THR A 132 8.71 -18.49 0.78
N THR A 133 9.94 -17.95 0.77
CA THR A 133 10.30 -16.76 0.01
C THR A 133 11.68 -16.92 -0.64
N VAL A 134 11.83 -16.50 -1.89
CA VAL A 134 13.13 -16.49 -2.59
C VAL A 134 13.96 -15.32 -2.05
N HIS A 135 15.20 -15.59 -1.65
CA HIS A 135 16.18 -14.58 -1.24
C HIS A 135 17.37 -14.59 -2.19
N ASP A 136 17.31 -13.74 -3.23
CA ASP A 136 18.41 -13.49 -4.16
C ASP A 136 19.00 -12.10 -3.91
N MET A 137 19.93 -12.05 -2.95
CA MET A 137 20.64 -10.82 -2.59
C MET A 137 21.55 -10.31 -3.71
N ALA A 138 22.09 -11.21 -4.54
CA ALA A 138 22.92 -10.82 -5.68
C ALA A 138 22.09 -10.08 -6.73
N LYS A 139 20.85 -10.55 -6.97
CA LYS A 139 19.90 -9.86 -7.85
C LYS A 139 19.50 -8.49 -7.30
N ALA A 140 19.23 -8.40 -5.99
CA ALA A 140 18.95 -7.10 -5.36
C ALA A 140 20.12 -6.12 -5.53
N ASP A 141 21.36 -6.59 -5.34
CA ASP A 141 22.57 -5.78 -5.53
C ASP A 141 22.79 -5.35 -6.98
N GLU A 142 22.51 -6.23 -7.94
CA GLU A 142 22.52 -5.89 -9.37
C GLU A 142 21.51 -4.78 -9.67
N LEU A 143 20.26 -4.90 -9.21
CA LEU A 143 19.23 -3.89 -9.40
C LEU A 143 19.63 -2.56 -8.76
N MET A 144 20.13 -2.58 -7.51
CA MET A 144 20.61 -1.36 -6.84
C MET A 144 21.77 -0.70 -7.59
N LYS A 145 22.74 -1.48 -8.08
CA LYS A 145 23.90 -0.98 -8.84
C LYS A 145 23.51 -0.38 -10.20
N THR A 146 22.49 -0.92 -10.83
CA THR A 146 21.98 -0.48 -12.15
C THR A 146 20.93 0.62 -12.05
N GLY A 147 20.65 1.13 -10.84
CA GLY A 147 19.67 2.18 -10.62
C GLY A 147 18.22 1.72 -10.75
N GLY A 148 17.95 0.41 -10.61
CA GLY A 148 16.62 -0.19 -10.63
C GLY A 148 16.20 -0.76 -11.99
N GLY A 149 17.02 -0.57 -13.03
CA GLY A 149 16.73 -1.00 -14.39
C GLY A 149 15.69 -0.12 -15.07
N ALA A 150 14.82 -0.72 -15.88
CA ALA A 150 13.74 -0.01 -16.56
C ALA A 150 12.64 0.43 -15.59
N VAL A 151 11.93 1.50 -15.93
CA VAL A 151 10.69 1.87 -15.24
C VAL A 151 9.65 0.77 -15.45
N VAL A 152 9.03 0.33 -14.37
CA VAL A 152 8.00 -0.72 -14.37
C VAL A 152 6.78 -0.28 -13.57
N SER A 153 5.60 -0.71 -14.00
CA SER A 153 4.32 -0.44 -13.35
C SER A 153 3.49 -1.71 -13.09
N GLU A 154 4.04 -2.87 -13.44
CA GLU A 154 3.39 -4.17 -13.36
C GLU A 154 4.47 -5.23 -13.18
N VAL A 155 4.50 -5.86 -12.00
CA VAL A 155 5.41 -6.94 -11.65
C VAL A 155 4.66 -7.87 -10.70
N GLU A 156 4.06 -8.92 -11.26
CA GLU A 156 3.21 -9.84 -10.48
C GLU A 156 4.03 -10.66 -9.49
N SER A 157 3.44 -10.95 -8.33
CA SER A 157 3.99 -11.93 -7.42
C SER A 157 3.65 -13.33 -7.93
N VAL A 158 4.65 -14.21 -7.96
CA VAL A 158 4.50 -15.60 -8.39
C VAL A 158 5.09 -16.54 -7.35
N LEU A 159 4.64 -17.80 -7.37
CA LEU A 159 5.25 -18.87 -6.61
C LEU A 159 6.12 -19.72 -7.54
N VAL A 160 7.41 -19.80 -7.25
CA VAL A 160 8.36 -20.70 -7.93
C VAL A 160 8.85 -21.70 -6.89
N ASP A 161 8.62 -22.99 -7.13
CA ASP A 161 8.93 -24.07 -6.20
C ASP A 161 8.38 -23.84 -4.78
N GLY A 162 7.16 -23.29 -4.69
CA GLY A 162 6.46 -22.99 -3.44
C GLY A 162 6.95 -21.72 -2.73
N LYS A 163 7.85 -20.95 -3.33
CA LYS A 163 8.39 -19.72 -2.75
C LYS A 163 7.93 -18.47 -3.48
N ALA A 164 7.55 -17.45 -2.72
CA ALA A 164 7.18 -16.14 -3.24
C ALA A 164 8.39 -15.44 -3.87
N THR A 165 8.20 -14.95 -5.10
CA THR A 165 9.15 -14.17 -5.89
C THR A 165 8.40 -13.36 -6.96
N ASP A 166 9.13 -12.73 -7.87
CA ASP A 166 8.64 -12.12 -9.10
C ASP A 166 9.60 -12.39 -10.26
N GLU A 167 9.14 -12.16 -11.49
CA GLU A 167 9.91 -12.42 -12.71
C GLU A 167 11.16 -11.54 -12.87
N LEU A 168 11.18 -10.35 -12.26
CA LEU A 168 12.29 -9.40 -12.35
C LEU A 168 13.23 -9.47 -11.13
N GLY A 169 12.89 -10.30 -10.14
CA GLY A 169 13.60 -10.42 -8.87
C GLY A 169 13.53 -9.16 -7.99
N ARG A 170 12.57 -8.27 -8.24
CA ARG A 170 12.40 -6.99 -7.53
C ARG A 170 11.88 -7.15 -6.11
N PHE A 171 11.24 -8.27 -5.79
CA PHE A 171 10.86 -8.60 -4.42
C PHE A 171 12.10 -8.70 -3.52
N ASN A 172 13.26 -9.06 -4.06
CA ASN A 172 14.52 -9.05 -3.34
C ASN A 172 15.01 -7.63 -2.95
N LEU A 173 14.52 -6.56 -3.60
CA LEU A 173 14.80 -5.19 -3.16
C LEU A 173 14.18 -4.93 -1.78
N TRP A 174 12.96 -5.41 -1.53
CA TRP A 174 12.33 -5.31 -0.22
C TRP A 174 13.20 -6.00 0.84
N ILE A 175 13.57 -7.25 0.56
CA ILE A 175 14.40 -8.07 1.46
C ILE A 175 15.73 -7.36 1.75
N ALA A 176 16.41 -6.89 0.71
CA ALA A 176 17.70 -6.24 0.85
C ALA A 176 17.64 -4.91 1.60
N TRP A 177 16.63 -4.08 1.33
CA TRP A 177 16.48 -2.79 2.00
C TRP A 177 16.10 -2.93 3.46
N GLN A 178 15.25 -3.89 3.80
CA GLN A 178 14.89 -4.19 5.19
C GLN A 178 16.08 -4.79 5.97
N LYS A 179 16.83 -5.71 5.35
CA LYS A 179 18.05 -6.25 5.95
C LYS A 179 19.13 -5.20 6.19
N ARG A 180 19.12 -4.11 5.42
CA ARG A 180 20.11 -3.02 5.52
C ARG A 180 19.61 -1.80 6.28
N GLY A 181 18.31 -1.73 6.61
CA GLY A 181 17.72 -0.56 7.26
C GLY A 181 17.74 0.70 6.38
N ILE A 182 17.48 0.54 5.08
CA ILE A 182 17.56 1.64 4.10
C ILE A 182 16.27 1.80 3.29
N PHE A 183 15.18 1.14 3.67
CA PHE A 183 13.92 1.21 2.92
C PHE A 183 13.43 2.65 2.75
N LEU A 184 13.46 3.44 3.84
CA LEU A 184 13.03 4.84 3.81
C LEU A 184 13.91 5.73 2.91
N ASP A 185 15.19 5.40 2.75
CA ASP A 185 16.10 6.15 1.87
C ASP A 185 15.60 6.13 0.43
N TYR A 186 15.06 5.00 -0.02
CA TYR A 186 14.49 4.86 -1.36
C TYR A 186 13.13 5.53 -1.47
N VAL A 187 12.24 5.36 -0.48
CA VAL A 187 10.93 6.04 -0.45
C VAL A 187 11.09 7.57 -0.57
N LEU A 188 12.04 8.14 0.16
CA LEU A 188 12.29 9.59 0.15
C LEU A 188 13.41 10.03 -0.81
N SER A 189 13.99 9.09 -1.58
CA SER A 189 15.13 9.35 -2.47
C SER A 189 16.23 10.16 -1.77
N GLU A 190 16.55 9.80 -0.53
CA GLU A 190 17.49 10.48 0.37
C GLU A 190 18.49 9.47 0.95
N PRO A 191 19.63 9.22 0.26
CA PRO A 191 20.64 8.30 0.74
C PRO A 191 21.20 8.66 2.13
N GLY A 192 21.31 7.65 2.99
CA GLY A 192 21.81 7.75 4.36
C GLY A 192 20.83 8.40 5.33
N LEU A 193 19.57 8.65 4.94
CA LEU A 193 18.57 9.25 5.83
C LEU A 193 18.30 8.37 7.03
N SER A 194 18.01 7.09 6.79
CA SER A 194 17.66 6.10 7.81
C SER A 194 18.74 6.02 8.88
N ALA A 195 20.01 5.94 8.46
CA ALA A 195 21.16 5.95 9.37
C ALA A 195 21.20 7.21 10.26
N ARG A 196 20.88 8.40 9.72
CA ARG A 196 20.81 9.64 10.51
C ARG A 196 19.64 9.63 11.49
N LEU A 197 18.48 9.13 11.08
CA LEU A 197 17.28 9.02 11.92
C LEU A 197 17.45 8.01 13.06
N ALA A 198 18.19 6.93 12.83
CA ALA A 198 18.48 5.91 13.84
C ALA A 198 19.31 6.45 15.02
N GLN A 199 20.05 7.55 14.84
CA GLN A 199 20.86 8.17 15.90
C GLN A 199 20.06 9.08 16.84
N VAL A 200 18.76 9.28 16.59
CA VAL A 200 17.92 10.19 17.39
C VAL A 200 16.65 9.48 17.90
N PRO A 201 16.09 9.93 19.03
CA PRO A 201 14.80 9.43 19.49
C PRO A 201 13.69 9.74 18.48
N TYR A 202 12.66 8.89 18.46
CA TYR A 202 11.53 8.95 17.53
C TYR A 202 10.95 10.36 17.38
N GLN A 203 10.72 11.07 18.48
CA GLN A 203 10.12 12.42 18.51
C GLN A 203 10.95 13.48 17.78
N SER A 204 12.25 13.24 17.56
CA SER A 204 13.16 14.13 16.84
C SER A 204 13.24 13.84 15.34
N ARG A 205 12.81 12.65 14.89
CA ARG A 205 13.02 12.16 13.52
C ARG A 205 12.35 13.03 12.46
N LEU A 206 11.10 13.46 12.68
CA LEU A 206 10.37 14.30 11.71
C LEU A 206 11.12 15.60 11.40
N LYS A 207 11.79 16.20 12.38
CA LYS A 207 12.55 17.44 12.21
C LYS A 207 13.78 17.25 11.32
N MET A 208 14.34 16.05 11.29
CA MET A 208 15.49 15.68 10.47
C MET A 208 15.12 15.36 9.01
N ILE A 209 13.83 15.09 8.72
CA ILE A 209 13.36 14.93 7.34
C ILE A 209 13.47 16.30 6.63
N PRO A 210 14.15 16.37 5.46
CA PRO A 210 14.19 17.58 4.64
C PRO A 210 12.79 18.12 4.36
N LYS A 211 12.61 19.44 4.50
CA LYS A 211 11.27 20.07 4.54
C LYS A 211 10.46 19.79 3.28
N GLU A 212 11.12 19.84 2.13
CA GLU A 212 10.59 19.55 0.80
C GLU A 212 10.14 18.11 0.62
N LYS A 213 10.71 17.17 1.39
CA LYS A 213 10.36 15.74 1.35
C LYS A 213 9.24 15.35 2.31
N ARG A 214 8.93 16.17 3.32
CA ARG A 214 7.88 15.87 4.32
C ARG A 214 6.50 15.64 3.72
N ARG A 215 6.20 16.22 2.56
CA ARG A 215 4.93 15.97 1.84
C ARG A 215 4.79 14.50 1.38
N LEU A 216 5.90 13.79 1.19
CA LEU A 216 5.93 12.37 0.83
C LEU A 216 5.58 11.47 2.03
N LEU A 217 5.51 12.01 3.24
CA LEU A 217 4.98 11.28 4.40
C LEU A 217 3.45 11.23 4.41
N LEU A 218 2.79 11.96 3.50
CA LEU A 218 1.33 11.97 3.32
C LEU A 218 0.59 12.13 4.67
N PRO A 219 0.84 13.21 5.42
CA PRO A 219 0.22 13.38 6.73
C PRO A 219 -1.30 13.43 6.62
N ILE A 220 -2.01 12.94 7.64
CA ILE A 220 -3.47 13.08 7.71
C ILE A 220 -3.82 14.57 7.72
N THR A 221 -4.82 14.95 6.92
CA THR A 221 -5.34 16.32 6.83
C THR A 221 -6.81 16.36 7.25
N PRO A 222 -7.38 17.52 7.61
CA PRO A 222 -8.83 17.65 7.86
C PRO A 222 -9.71 17.23 6.68
N GLY A 223 -9.17 17.18 5.46
CA GLY A 223 -9.86 16.71 4.26
C GLY A 223 -9.69 15.21 3.98
N THR A 224 -9.09 14.45 4.90
CA THR A 224 -8.99 12.99 4.79
C THR A 224 -10.38 12.39 5.00
N PRO A 225 -10.87 11.51 4.10
CA PRO A 225 -12.21 10.95 4.23
C PRO A 225 -12.30 10.00 5.44
N PRO A 226 -13.52 9.57 5.82
CA PRO A 226 -13.69 8.42 6.68
C PRO A 226 -12.82 7.25 6.24
N THR A 227 -12.19 6.56 7.20
CA THR A 227 -11.25 5.47 6.92
C THR A 227 -11.68 4.19 7.61
N TYR A 228 -11.56 3.05 6.93
CA TYR A 228 -11.61 1.73 7.56
C TYR A 228 -10.22 1.12 7.55
N VAL A 229 -9.77 0.60 8.69
CA VAL A 229 -8.52 -0.14 8.80
C VAL A 229 -8.81 -1.59 9.17
N LEU A 230 -8.23 -2.51 8.40
CA LEU A 230 -8.26 -3.94 8.66
C LEU A 230 -6.83 -4.46 8.72
N HIS A 231 -6.39 -4.95 9.87
CA HIS A 231 -5.00 -5.33 10.09
C HIS A 231 -4.90 -6.50 11.09
N GLY A 232 -4.10 -7.50 10.74
CA GLY A 232 -3.66 -8.52 11.68
C GLY A 232 -2.69 -7.96 12.73
N LYS A 233 -2.83 -8.37 13.99
CA LYS A 233 -1.96 -7.87 15.07
C LYS A 233 -0.58 -8.49 15.09
N GLU A 234 -0.40 -9.62 14.41
CA GLU A 234 0.87 -10.33 14.30
C GLU A 234 1.55 -10.04 12.95
N ASP A 235 1.18 -8.94 12.27
CA ASP A 235 1.76 -8.58 10.97
C ASP A 235 3.27 -8.28 11.10
N LEU A 236 4.06 -9.12 10.43
CA LEU A 236 5.53 -9.00 10.43
C LEU A 236 6.07 -8.27 9.19
N LEU A 237 5.24 -8.01 8.18
CA LEU A 237 5.64 -7.33 6.94
C LEU A 237 5.36 -5.83 6.98
N VAL A 238 4.28 -5.44 7.62
CA VAL A 238 3.91 -4.05 7.89
C VAL A 238 3.64 -3.94 9.38
N PRO A 239 4.44 -3.18 10.14
CA PRO A 239 4.32 -3.16 11.59
C PRO A 239 2.93 -2.66 11.98
N PHE A 240 2.27 -3.37 12.90
CA PHE A 240 0.92 -3.02 13.38
C PHE A 240 0.86 -1.58 13.95
N GLU A 241 1.98 -1.08 14.47
CA GLU A 241 2.17 0.28 14.95
C GLU A 241 1.82 1.35 13.89
N GLU A 242 2.00 1.07 12.59
CA GLU A 242 1.54 1.93 11.49
C GLU A 242 0.05 2.26 11.61
N SER A 243 -0.75 1.24 11.89
CA SER A 243 -2.20 1.38 12.00
C SER A 243 -2.64 2.03 13.30
N LEU A 244 -1.87 1.83 14.38
CA LEU A 244 -2.07 2.57 15.63
C LEU A 244 -1.76 4.07 15.46
N THR A 245 -0.69 4.41 14.74
CA THR A 245 -0.38 5.82 14.42
C THR A 245 -1.48 6.44 13.57
N LEU A 246 -1.97 5.72 12.54
CA LEU A 246 -3.11 6.18 11.73
C LEU A 246 -4.36 6.43 12.58
N GLU A 247 -4.71 5.50 13.47
CA GLU A 247 -5.85 5.65 14.39
C GLU A 247 -5.72 6.90 15.25
N ASN A 248 -4.55 7.10 15.85
CA ASN A 248 -4.26 8.24 16.71
C ASN A 248 -4.33 9.57 15.93
N ASP A 249 -3.76 9.63 14.72
CA ASP A 249 -3.78 10.81 13.87
C ASP A 249 -5.19 11.18 13.42
N MET A 250 -6.01 10.19 13.04
CA MET A 250 -7.40 10.39 12.63
C MET A 250 -8.25 10.88 13.82
N LYS A 251 -8.18 10.19 14.96
CA LYS A 251 -8.91 10.58 16.19
C LYS A 251 -8.48 11.94 16.71
N GLY A 252 -7.18 12.23 16.70
CA GLY A 252 -6.62 13.52 17.12
C GLY A 252 -7.10 14.71 16.27
N LYS A 253 -7.60 14.45 15.06
CA LYS A 253 -8.23 15.46 14.18
C LYS A 253 -9.75 15.40 14.16
N GLY A 254 -10.37 14.57 14.98
CA GLY A 254 -11.82 14.38 15.02
C GLY A 254 -12.39 13.71 13.77
N LEU A 255 -11.57 12.96 13.02
CA LEU A 255 -11.98 12.28 11.80
C LEU A 255 -12.56 10.90 12.10
N SER A 256 -13.48 10.43 11.25
CA SER A 256 -14.10 9.12 11.37
C SER A 256 -13.12 8.01 10.98
N ILE A 257 -12.92 7.05 11.88
CA ILE A 257 -12.14 5.85 11.62
C ILE A 257 -12.87 4.63 12.19
N LYS A 258 -12.99 3.57 11.38
CA LYS A 258 -13.47 2.26 11.77
C LYS A 258 -12.34 1.25 11.67
N ILE A 259 -12.32 0.29 12.57
CA ILE A 259 -11.16 -0.55 12.83
C ILE A 259 -11.60 -1.99 13.08
N ASP A 260 -10.92 -2.93 12.42
CA ASP A 260 -10.93 -4.35 12.75
C ASP A 260 -9.47 -4.81 12.96
N TRP A 261 -9.08 -4.99 14.23
CA TRP A 261 -7.83 -5.64 14.62
C TRP A 261 -8.06 -7.13 14.77
N ILE A 262 -7.31 -7.94 14.04
CA ILE A 262 -7.52 -9.39 14.02
C ILE A 262 -6.42 -10.08 14.81
N ASP A 263 -6.78 -10.65 15.96
CA ASP A 263 -5.85 -11.44 16.79
C ASP A 263 -5.38 -12.70 16.05
N GLY A 264 -4.09 -13.00 16.16
CA GLY A 264 -3.49 -14.18 15.52
C GLY A 264 -3.35 -14.11 14.00
N ALA A 265 -3.82 -13.03 13.37
CA ALA A 265 -3.60 -12.76 11.96
C ALA A 265 -2.26 -12.05 11.75
N ASP A 266 -1.51 -12.53 10.77
CA ASP A 266 -0.36 -11.86 10.16
C ASP A 266 -0.83 -10.98 8.97
N HIS A 267 0.10 -10.50 8.16
CA HIS A 267 -0.13 -9.66 6.99
C HIS A 267 -1.21 -10.24 6.07
N LEU A 268 -2.17 -9.40 5.68
CA LEU A 268 -3.31 -9.77 4.83
C LEU A 268 -4.20 -10.87 5.42
N LEU A 269 -4.36 -10.89 6.75
CA LEU A 269 -5.18 -11.87 7.47
C LEU A 269 -4.69 -13.32 7.33
N ARG A 270 -3.39 -13.48 7.09
CA ARG A 270 -2.78 -14.81 7.01
C ARG A 270 -2.62 -15.42 8.38
N ASP A 271 -2.53 -16.75 8.41
CA ASP A 271 -2.13 -17.53 9.57
C ASP A 271 -0.91 -18.37 9.16
N GLN A 272 0.27 -17.97 9.63
CA GLN A 272 1.53 -18.64 9.32
C GLN A 272 1.53 -20.12 9.72
N LYS A 273 0.66 -20.53 10.67
CA LYS A 273 0.52 -21.93 11.10
C LYS A 273 -0.32 -22.77 10.13
N LYS A 274 -1.00 -22.15 9.16
CA LYS A 274 -1.95 -22.79 8.23
C LYS A 274 -1.47 -22.86 6.77
N GLY A 275 -0.16 -22.87 6.53
CA GLY A 275 0.39 -23.13 5.19
C GLY A 275 1.04 -21.92 4.49
N GLY A 276 1.77 -21.09 5.24
CA GLY A 276 2.58 -20.01 4.65
C GLY A 276 1.74 -18.96 3.91
N TRP A 277 2.00 -18.75 2.62
CA TRP A 277 1.34 -17.71 1.81
C TRP A 277 -0.15 -17.97 1.54
N ASP A 278 -0.59 -19.22 1.57
CA ASP A 278 -2.00 -19.60 1.31
C ASP A 278 -2.84 -19.76 2.59
N GLY A 279 -2.18 -19.78 3.75
CA GLY A 279 -2.83 -19.96 5.05
C GLY A 279 -3.54 -18.70 5.51
N MET A 280 -4.85 -18.77 5.70
CA MET A 280 -5.68 -17.65 6.18
C MET A 280 -6.28 -17.95 7.55
N VAL A 281 -6.55 -16.91 8.36
CA VAL A 281 -7.32 -17.08 9.60
C VAL A 281 -8.74 -17.57 9.32
N ASP A 282 -9.35 -18.22 10.30
CA ASP A 282 -10.73 -18.71 10.15
C ASP A 282 -11.71 -17.55 9.96
N GLY A 283 -12.63 -17.68 9.00
CA GLY A 283 -13.61 -16.65 8.69
C GLY A 283 -13.03 -15.38 8.05
N TRP A 284 -11.80 -15.41 7.53
CA TRP A 284 -11.15 -14.25 6.89
C TRP A 284 -12.02 -13.60 5.80
N GLU A 285 -12.79 -14.38 5.03
CA GLU A 285 -13.67 -13.83 4.00
C GLU A 285 -14.75 -12.94 4.59
N ASP A 286 -15.38 -13.35 5.69
CA ASP A 286 -16.43 -12.57 6.33
C ASP A 286 -15.86 -11.32 6.98
N ILE A 287 -14.64 -11.42 7.53
CA ILE A 287 -13.87 -10.27 8.01
C ILE A 287 -13.63 -9.27 6.87
N ALA A 288 -13.11 -9.72 5.74
CA ALA A 288 -12.86 -8.88 4.59
C ALA A 288 -14.16 -8.30 3.98
N LYS A 289 -15.26 -9.08 3.96
CA LYS A 289 -16.59 -8.62 3.53
C LYS A 289 -17.12 -7.50 4.43
N ARG A 290 -16.83 -7.47 5.73
CA ARG A 290 -17.24 -6.34 6.60
C ARG A 290 -16.59 -5.03 6.19
N ALA A 291 -15.29 -5.04 5.92
CA ALA A 291 -14.58 -3.86 5.43
C ALA A 291 -15.13 -3.41 4.07
N LEU A 292 -15.35 -4.37 3.16
CA LEU A 292 -15.93 -4.05 1.84
C LEU A 292 -17.37 -3.54 1.92
N ASN A 293 -18.20 -4.09 2.80
CA ASN A 293 -19.56 -3.60 3.00
C ASN A 293 -19.59 -2.15 3.47
N TRP A 294 -18.67 -1.76 4.35
CA TRP A 294 -18.53 -0.36 4.73
C TRP A 294 -18.25 0.55 3.53
N ALA A 295 -17.33 0.15 2.64
CA ALA A 295 -17.04 0.94 1.43
C ALA A 295 -18.21 0.97 0.45
N VAL A 296 -18.87 -0.18 0.28
CA VAL A 296 -20.07 -0.34 -0.55
C VAL A 296 -21.19 0.59 -0.08
N ASP A 297 -21.39 0.71 1.24
CA ASP A 297 -22.47 1.52 1.81
C ASP A 297 -22.19 3.03 1.69
N LEU A 298 -20.94 3.46 1.50
CA LEU A 298 -20.60 4.85 1.19
C LEU A 298 -20.95 5.25 -0.26
N VAL A 299 -20.92 4.29 -1.20
CA VAL A 299 -21.09 4.57 -2.64
C VAL A 299 -22.46 4.21 -3.19
N LYS A 300 -23.35 3.63 -2.38
CA LYS A 300 -24.75 3.38 -2.75
C LYS A 300 -25.59 4.65 -2.67
#